data_AF-A0A3D2RKC9-F1
#
_entry.id   AF-A0A3D2RKC9-F1
#
_cell.length_a   1.000
_cell.length_b   1.000
_cell.length_c   1.000
_cell.angle_alpha   90.00
_cell.angle_beta   90.00
_cell.angle_gamma   90.00
#
_symmetry.space_group_name_H-M   'P 1'
#
loop_
_entity.id
_entity.type
_entity.pdbx_description
1 polymer ?
#
loop_
_entity_poly.entity_id
_entity_poly.type
_entity_poly.pdbx_seq_one_letter_code
_entity_poly.pdbx_strand_id
1 'polypeptide(L)'
;MSIREEFLSNYMVHLKGALPRDLCDKWVSEYFDRTGIDESDPATFPEEANGFSQRTMSLSIKETSPMMWEAVCELLGEEDQIDTRTLEFSNGFNLNTNRGADEPWRGPDSSSPGWHKDGWFFRHFLDSPEQALLCLVIWRDIMPQSGGTFYAPDSVPLICRELLAHPEGLPHFHRWGQFIDQCSDFRELTADAGDIIILHPYMLHAPSQNPSGRIRFMNNKVVSLKEPMQFSRLNEDHSALEASILQALEMNSLDFSITRERKRSEGFSRMDDDKYAEVA
;
A
#
# COMPACT_ATOMS: atom_id res chain seq x y z
N MET A 1 -16.16 -5.46 -15.57
CA MET A 1 -15.80 -6.00 -14.26
C MET A 1 -16.06 -4.89 -13.27
N SER A 2 -16.81 -5.14 -12.20
CA SER A 2 -16.96 -4.15 -11.12
C SER A 2 -15.65 -4.00 -10.34
N ILE A 3 -15.54 -2.94 -9.52
CA ILE A 3 -14.38 -2.73 -8.63
C ILE A 3 -14.24 -3.93 -7.68
N ARG A 4 -15.34 -4.41 -7.11
CA ARG A 4 -15.34 -5.63 -6.29
C ARG A 4 -14.82 -6.86 -7.05
N GLU A 5 -15.32 -7.13 -8.26
CA GLU A 5 -14.89 -8.31 -9.04
C GLU A 5 -13.41 -8.25 -9.39
N GLU A 6 -12.90 -7.07 -9.74
CA GLU A 6 -11.48 -6.85 -10.04
C GLU A 6 -10.61 -7.09 -8.81
N PHE A 7 -11.02 -6.56 -7.65
CA PHE A 7 -10.32 -6.76 -6.39
C PHE A 7 -10.30 -8.23 -5.95
N LEU A 8 -11.44 -8.94 -6.04
CA LEU A 8 -11.51 -10.36 -5.68
C LEU A 8 -10.68 -11.26 -6.63
N SER A 9 -10.51 -10.83 -7.87
CA SER A 9 -9.75 -11.60 -8.88
C SER A 9 -8.24 -11.34 -8.82
N ASN A 10 -7.84 -10.12 -8.47
CA ASN A 10 -6.44 -9.68 -8.59
C ASN A 10 -5.81 -9.21 -7.27
N TYR A 11 -6.58 -9.18 -6.17
CA TYR A 11 -6.21 -8.52 -4.92
C TYR A 11 -5.86 -7.03 -5.09
N MET A 12 -6.28 -6.41 -6.20
CA MET A 12 -6.00 -5.03 -6.52
C MET A 12 -7.03 -4.45 -7.49
N VAL A 13 -7.11 -3.12 -7.55
CA VAL A 13 -7.93 -2.36 -8.50
C VAL A 13 -7.11 -1.21 -9.07
N HIS A 14 -7.19 -1.01 -10.38
CA HIS A 14 -6.60 0.16 -11.06
C HIS A 14 -7.66 1.20 -11.42
N LEU A 15 -7.74 2.26 -10.63
CA LEU A 15 -8.62 3.40 -10.89
C LEU A 15 -7.93 4.40 -11.82
N LYS A 16 -8.31 4.38 -13.10
CA LYS A 16 -7.74 5.27 -14.13
C LYS A 16 -8.31 6.69 -14.04
N GLY A 17 -7.44 7.70 -14.03
CA GLY A 17 -7.84 9.10 -13.98
C GLY A 17 -8.67 9.46 -12.74
N ALA A 18 -8.38 8.83 -11.61
CA ALA A 18 -9.06 9.08 -10.34
C ALA A 18 -8.78 10.48 -9.78
N LEU A 19 -7.71 11.14 -10.22
CA LEU A 19 -7.39 12.54 -9.94
C LEU A 19 -7.24 13.34 -11.25
N PRO A 20 -7.57 14.64 -11.23
CA PRO A 20 -7.29 15.53 -12.36
C PRO A 20 -5.79 15.64 -12.65
N ARG A 21 -5.40 15.50 -13.92
CA ARG A 21 -3.99 15.60 -14.36
C ARG A 21 -3.36 16.96 -14.05
N ASP A 22 -4.12 18.04 -14.17
CA ASP A 22 -3.66 19.40 -13.87
C ASP A 22 -3.35 19.59 -12.38
N LEU A 23 -4.10 18.94 -11.49
CA LEU A 23 -3.78 18.88 -10.06
C LEU A 23 -2.45 18.16 -9.84
N CYS A 24 -2.24 17.02 -10.51
CA CYS A 24 -1.01 16.27 -10.42
C CYS A 24 0.21 17.09 -10.84
N ASP A 25 0.13 17.71 -12.02
CA ASP A 25 1.19 18.56 -12.57
C ASP A 25 1.49 19.76 -11.62
N LYS A 26 0.46 20.38 -11.06
CA LYS A 26 0.61 21.48 -10.10
C LYS A 26 1.31 21.05 -8.82
N TRP A 27 0.98 19.88 -8.28
CA TRP A 27 1.59 19.36 -7.05
C TRP A 27 3.05 18.92 -7.25
N VAL A 28 3.37 18.34 -8.41
CA VAL A 28 4.76 18.04 -8.77
C VAL A 28 5.57 19.33 -8.96
N SER A 29 5.02 20.34 -9.64
CA SER A 29 5.69 21.64 -9.78
C SER A 29 5.92 22.31 -8.42
N GLU A 30 4.90 22.34 -7.56
CA GLU A 30 5.01 22.92 -6.21
C GLU A 30 6.09 22.21 -5.38
N TYR A 31 6.24 20.89 -5.53
CA TYR A 31 7.27 20.15 -4.84
C TYR A 31 8.67 20.63 -5.22
N PHE A 32 8.95 20.78 -6.52
CA PHE A 32 10.24 21.28 -6.99
C PHE A 32 10.48 22.71 -6.49
N ASP A 33 9.49 23.59 -6.59
CA ASP A 33 9.59 24.97 -6.09
C ASP A 33 9.89 25.03 -4.59
N ARG A 34 9.21 24.18 -3.81
CA ARG A 34 9.34 24.15 -2.35
C ARG A 34 10.65 23.53 -1.87
N THR A 35 11.12 22.49 -2.54
CA THR A 35 12.31 21.74 -2.12
C THR A 35 13.61 22.28 -2.73
N GLY A 36 13.52 22.99 -3.85
CA GLY A 36 14.68 23.42 -4.63
C GLY A 36 15.38 22.25 -5.35
N ILE A 37 14.76 21.07 -5.40
CA ILE A 37 15.28 19.92 -6.16
C ILE A 37 15.24 20.26 -7.65
N ASP A 38 16.34 20.04 -8.34
CA ASP A 38 16.44 20.11 -9.79
C ASP A 38 16.63 18.69 -10.33
N GLU A 39 15.63 18.19 -11.06
CA GLU A 39 15.67 16.85 -11.66
C GLU A 39 16.87 16.66 -12.61
N SER A 40 17.40 17.74 -13.19
CA SER A 40 18.56 17.71 -14.07
C SER A 40 19.91 17.76 -13.34
N ASP A 41 19.92 18.06 -12.04
CA ASP A 41 21.12 18.11 -11.20
C ASP A 41 20.98 17.17 -9.98
N PRO A 42 21.50 15.93 -10.08
CA PRO A 42 21.48 14.98 -8.97
C PRO A 42 22.17 15.47 -7.69
N ALA A 43 23.04 16.49 -7.77
CA ALA A 43 23.65 17.07 -6.57
C ALA A 43 22.65 17.81 -5.67
N THR A 44 21.45 18.12 -6.19
CA THR A 44 20.37 18.73 -5.42
C THR A 44 19.55 17.71 -4.62
N PHE A 45 19.74 16.40 -4.85
CA PHE A 45 18.94 15.37 -4.20
C PHE A 45 19.40 15.17 -2.73
N PRO A 46 18.49 15.26 -1.74
CA PRO A 46 18.81 14.93 -0.36
C PRO A 46 19.44 13.54 -0.19
N GLU A 47 20.50 13.45 0.60
CA GLU A 47 21.14 12.18 0.96
C GLU A 47 20.22 11.31 1.84
N GLU A 48 19.41 11.93 2.70
CA GLU A 48 18.46 11.24 3.57
C GLU A 48 17.04 11.21 3.00
N ALA A 49 16.39 10.05 3.05
CA ALA A 49 15.02 9.85 2.55
C ALA A 49 13.98 10.80 3.21
N ASN A 50 14.20 11.20 4.46
CA ASN A 50 13.32 12.13 5.18
C ASN A 50 13.42 13.57 4.63
N GLY A 51 14.50 13.91 3.90
CA GLY A 51 14.63 15.19 3.21
C GLY A 51 13.55 15.38 2.13
N PHE A 52 12.93 14.31 1.66
CA PHE A 52 11.87 14.35 0.64
C PHE A 52 10.45 14.49 1.22
N SER A 53 10.27 14.36 2.54
CA SER A 53 8.95 14.11 3.14
C SER A 53 8.26 15.32 3.77
N GLN A 54 8.78 16.54 3.59
CA GLN A 54 8.11 17.73 4.11
C GLN A 54 6.71 17.85 3.48
N ARG A 55 5.71 18.14 4.31
CA ARG A 55 4.30 18.32 3.92
C ARG A 55 3.84 19.69 4.38
N THR A 56 3.21 20.43 3.50
CA THR A 56 2.69 21.79 3.76
C THR A 56 1.19 21.90 3.48
N MET A 57 0.62 20.94 2.73
CA MET A 57 -0.77 20.96 2.31
C MET A 57 -1.39 19.57 2.41
N SER A 58 -2.69 19.55 2.66
CA SER A 58 -3.54 18.37 2.51
C SER A 58 -4.84 18.71 1.79
N LEU A 59 -5.44 17.70 1.17
CA LEU A 59 -6.73 17.80 0.48
C LEU A 59 -7.61 16.62 0.88
N SER A 60 -8.91 16.87 1.04
CA SER A 60 -9.90 15.81 1.25
C SER A 60 -9.92 14.82 0.08
N ILE A 61 -9.80 13.53 0.36
CA ILE A 61 -9.91 12.46 -0.65
C ILE A 61 -11.29 12.49 -1.29
N LYS A 62 -12.35 12.63 -0.47
CA LYS A 62 -13.73 12.63 -0.93
C LYS A 62 -14.04 13.74 -1.93
N GLU A 63 -13.45 14.91 -1.74
CA GLU A 63 -13.65 16.06 -2.63
C GLU A 63 -12.74 16.01 -3.86
N THR A 64 -11.51 15.53 -3.68
CA THR A 64 -10.48 15.57 -4.73
C THR A 64 -10.54 14.37 -5.67
N SER A 65 -10.89 13.21 -5.13
CA SER A 65 -11.08 11.95 -5.85
C SER A 65 -12.34 11.23 -5.37
N PRO A 66 -13.54 11.70 -5.80
CA PRO A 66 -14.79 10.98 -5.52
C PRO A 66 -14.73 9.52 -5.97
N MET A 67 -14.08 9.24 -7.10
CA MET A 67 -13.87 7.88 -7.61
C MET A 67 -13.10 6.99 -6.62
N MET A 68 -12.00 7.47 -6.03
CA MET A 68 -11.29 6.71 -5.01
C MET A 68 -12.16 6.50 -3.77
N TRP A 69 -12.89 7.52 -3.35
CA TRP A 69 -13.74 7.45 -2.17
C TRP A 69 -14.86 6.41 -2.34
N GLU A 70 -15.54 6.42 -3.48
CA GLU A 70 -16.57 5.43 -3.84
C GLU A 70 -15.98 4.02 -3.91
N ALA A 71 -14.79 3.85 -4.51
CA ALA A 71 -14.11 2.56 -4.55
C ALA A 71 -13.73 2.05 -3.15
N VAL A 72 -13.24 2.92 -2.27
CA VAL A 72 -12.94 2.56 -0.87
C VAL A 72 -14.21 2.09 -0.16
N CYS A 73 -15.32 2.80 -0.30
CA CYS A 73 -16.59 2.39 0.29
C CYS A 73 -17.10 1.06 -0.31
N GLU A 74 -17.02 0.86 -1.62
CA GLU A 74 -17.41 -0.42 -2.24
C GLU A 74 -16.58 -1.60 -1.71
N LEU A 75 -15.29 -1.39 -1.46
CA LEU A 75 -14.39 -2.44 -1.01
C LEU A 75 -14.49 -2.74 0.48
N LEU A 76 -14.81 -1.75 1.31
CA LEU A 76 -14.71 -1.83 2.76
C LEU A 76 -16.05 -1.74 3.50
N GLY A 77 -17.08 -1.18 2.87
CA GLY A 77 -18.38 -0.89 3.47
C GLY A 77 -18.69 0.61 3.50
N GLU A 78 -19.74 0.97 4.22
CA GLU A 78 -20.23 2.35 4.33
C GLU A 78 -19.17 3.33 4.91
N GLU A 79 -19.33 4.62 4.59
CA GLU A 79 -18.41 5.69 4.99
C GLU A 79 -18.19 5.78 6.51
N ASP A 80 -19.20 5.41 7.31
CA ASP A 80 -19.12 5.42 8.76
C ASP A 80 -18.17 4.35 9.32
N GLN A 81 -17.74 3.37 8.53
CA GLN A 81 -16.76 2.34 8.93
C GLN A 81 -15.31 2.80 8.70
N ILE A 82 -15.08 3.82 7.87
CA ILE A 82 -13.73 4.28 7.51
C ILE A 82 -13.17 5.22 8.58
N ASP A 83 -11.94 4.97 9.02
CA ASP A 83 -11.24 5.77 10.02
C ASP A 83 -10.85 7.15 9.46
N THR A 84 -11.00 8.18 10.29
CA THR A 84 -10.79 9.58 9.89
C THR A 84 -9.33 9.90 9.53
N ARG A 85 -8.36 9.10 9.97
CA ARG A 85 -6.95 9.21 9.57
C ARG A 85 -6.72 8.98 8.07
N THR A 86 -7.70 8.38 7.39
CA THR A 86 -7.67 8.10 5.95
C THR A 86 -8.05 9.32 5.09
N LEU A 87 -8.69 10.35 5.64
CA LEU A 87 -9.52 11.27 4.84
C LEU A 87 -8.78 12.22 3.89
N GLU A 88 -7.45 12.33 3.97
CA GLU A 88 -6.70 13.34 3.22
C GLU A 88 -5.52 12.80 2.39
N PHE A 89 -5.31 13.37 1.21
CA PHE A 89 -4.02 13.35 0.52
C PHE A 89 -3.10 14.43 1.11
N SER A 90 -1.78 14.21 1.08
CA SER A 90 -0.79 15.22 1.48
C SER A 90 0.26 15.39 0.40
N ASN A 91 0.82 16.59 0.23
CA ASN A 91 1.84 16.89 -0.79
C ASN A 91 3.27 16.40 -0.44
N GLY A 92 3.40 15.34 0.36
CA GLY A 92 4.68 14.70 0.65
C GLY A 92 4.77 13.36 -0.06
N PHE A 93 5.80 13.15 -0.89
CA PHE A 93 5.86 12.02 -1.83
C PHE A 93 6.86 10.93 -1.43
N ASN A 94 6.56 9.70 -1.87
CA ASN A 94 7.44 8.54 -1.89
C ASN A 94 8.22 8.51 -3.21
N LEU A 95 9.32 9.25 -3.28
CA LEU A 95 10.10 9.37 -4.50
C LEU A 95 10.90 8.12 -4.85
N ASN A 96 11.09 7.89 -6.14
CA ASN A 96 12.17 7.05 -6.66
C ASN A 96 12.89 7.86 -7.74
N THR A 97 14.11 8.30 -7.46
CA THR A 97 14.89 9.18 -8.34
C THR A 97 15.62 8.35 -9.40
N ASN A 98 16.73 7.73 -9.05
CA ASN A 98 17.63 7.00 -9.95
C ASN A 98 18.15 5.70 -9.30
N ARG A 99 17.34 5.09 -8.43
CA ARG A 99 17.75 3.91 -7.66
C ARG A 99 18.25 2.80 -8.59
N GLY A 100 19.50 2.38 -8.41
CA GLY A 100 20.11 1.30 -9.20
C GLY A 100 20.16 1.59 -10.71
N ALA A 101 20.21 2.86 -11.11
CA ALA A 101 20.32 3.28 -12.51
C ALA A 101 21.71 2.98 -13.12
N ASP A 102 22.71 2.68 -12.30
CA ASP A 102 24.06 2.28 -12.67
C ASP A 102 24.20 0.76 -12.92
N GLU A 103 23.13 -0.01 -12.66
CA GLU A 103 23.07 -1.45 -12.89
C GLU A 103 22.11 -1.80 -14.03
N PRO A 104 22.29 -2.95 -14.73
CA PRO A 104 21.28 -3.44 -15.65
C PRO A 104 19.93 -3.61 -14.95
N TRP A 105 18.86 -3.13 -15.58
CA TRP A 105 17.51 -3.29 -15.07
C TRP A 105 17.14 -4.77 -14.99
N ARG A 106 16.59 -5.17 -13.85
CA ARG A 106 16.06 -6.51 -13.59
C ARG A 106 14.56 -6.37 -13.38
N GLY A 107 13.82 -7.21 -14.10
CA GLY A 107 12.37 -7.28 -13.95
C GLY A 107 11.95 -7.80 -12.58
N PRO A 108 10.66 -7.72 -12.26
CA PRO A 108 10.14 -8.19 -11.00
C PRO A 108 10.28 -9.72 -10.93
N ASP A 109 10.97 -10.19 -9.88
CA ASP A 109 11.10 -11.61 -9.54
C ASP A 109 11.33 -11.77 -8.03
N SER A 110 11.37 -13.02 -7.54
CA SER A 110 11.56 -13.30 -6.12
C SER A 110 12.91 -12.83 -5.57
N SER A 111 13.93 -12.68 -6.42
CA SER A 111 15.26 -12.20 -6.06
C SER A 111 15.35 -10.68 -5.93
N SER A 112 14.32 -9.95 -6.38
CA SER A 112 14.24 -8.50 -6.24
C SER A 112 14.33 -8.11 -4.76
N PRO A 113 15.16 -7.13 -4.37
CA PRO A 113 15.38 -6.83 -2.96
C PRO A 113 14.19 -6.07 -2.36
N GLY A 114 13.96 -6.28 -1.06
CA GLY A 114 13.07 -5.42 -0.28
C GLY A 114 11.58 -5.74 -0.42
N TRP A 115 11.23 -7.00 -0.72
CA TRP A 115 9.85 -7.49 -0.58
C TRP A 115 9.34 -7.34 0.85
N HIS A 116 8.21 -6.67 1.02
CA HIS A 116 7.58 -6.42 2.32
C HIS A 116 6.08 -6.20 2.14
N LYS A 117 5.36 -6.12 3.26
CA LYS A 117 4.07 -5.43 3.33
C LYS A 117 4.18 -4.30 4.35
N ASP A 118 3.37 -3.27 4.16
CA ASP A 118 3.37 -2.08 5.01
C ASP A 118 2.74 -2.34 6.39
N GLY A 119 2.82 -1.31 7.24
CA GLY A 119 2.17 -1.27 8.55
C GLY A 119 3.11 -1.33 9.75
N TRP A 120 4.21 -0.58 9.69
CA TRP A 120 5.18 -0.43 10.80
C TRP A 120 4.61 0.19 12.08
N PHE A 121 3.39 0.71 12.03
CA PHE A 121 2.76 1.49 13.09
C PHE A 121 1.79 0.67 13.94
N PHE A 122 1.68 -0.65 13.74
CA PHE A 122 0.79 -1.52 14.50
C PHE A 122 1.27 -2.98 14.53
N ARG A 123 0.69 -3.77 15.43
CA ARG A 123 0.85 -5.24 15.48
C ARG A 123 -0.20 -5.86 14.56
N HIS A 124 0.24 -6.72 13.65
CA HIS A 124 -0.61 -7.28 12.61
C HIS A 124 -1.42 -8.47 13.10
N PHE A 125 -2.72 -8.42 12.87
CA PHE A 125 -3.65 -9.54 13.02
C PHE A 125 -4.36 -9.78 11.68
N LEU A 126 -4.99 -10.95 11.53
CA LEU A 126 -5.79 -11.27 10.33
C LEU A 126 -6.97 -10.31 10.14
N ASP A 127 -7.47 -9.71 11.22
CA ASP A 127 -8.62 -8.81 11.22
C ASP A 127 -8.24 -7.33 11.45
N SER A 128 -6.94 -6.99 11.31
CA SER A 128 -6.40 -5.67 11.66
C SER A 128 -7.14 -4.50 10.98
N PRO A 129 -7.75 -3.57 11.73
CA PRO A 129 -8.38 -2.39 11.15
C PRO A 129 -7.36 -1.30 10.75
N GLU A 130 -6.13 -1.36 11.27
CA GLU A 130 -5.15 -0.29 11.12
C GLU A 130 -4.69 -0.06 9.68
N GLN A 131 -4.76 -1.07 8.82
CA GLN A 131 -4.51 -0.95 7.39
C GLN A 131 -5.38 -1.96 6.65
N ALA A 132 -6.53 -1.48 6.19
CA ALA A 132 -7.51 -2.23 5.41
C ALA A 132 -7.20 -2.17 3.91
N LEU A 133 -6.66 -1.07 3.39
CA LEU A 133 -6.15 -0.97 2.02
C LEU A 133 -4.85 -0.17 1.97
N LEU A 134 -4.02 -0.46 0.96
CA LEU A 134 -2.89 0.37 0.56
C LEU A 134 -3.17 0.96 -0.82
N CYS A 135 -3.25 2.28 -0.91
CA CYS A 135 -3.54 3.01 -2.14
C CYS A 135 -2.28 3.72 -2.64
N LEU A 136 -1.80 3.34 -3.81
CA LEU A 136 -0.68 3.99 -4.50
C LEU A 136 -1.23 5.09 -5.40
N VAL A 137 -1.03 6.35 -5.01
CA VAL A 137 -1.53 7.53 -5.73
C VAL A 137 -0.44 8.04 -6.66
N ILE A 138 -0.72 8.10 -7.97
CA ILE A 138 0.28 8.39 -8.99
C ILE A 138 0.20 9.86 -9.40
N TRP A 139 1.26 10.62 -9.11
CA TRP A 139 1.31 12.07 -9.36
C TRP A 139 2.11 12.42 -10.63
N ARG A 140 2.83 11.45 -11.19
CA ARG A 140 3.54 11.55 -12.47
C ARG A 140 3.52 10.19 -13.15
N ASP A 141 3.42 10.17 -14.48
CA ASP A 141 3.42 8.95 -15.28
C ASP A 141 4.58 8.02 -14.87
N ILE A 142 4.24 6.76 -14.62
CA ILE A 142 5.17 5.66 -14.34
C ILE A 142 5.18 4.76 -15.57
N MET A 143 6.17 4.98 -16.42
CA MET A 143 6.41 4.15 -17.60
C MET A 143 7.13 2.85 -17.19
N PRO A 144 7.18 1.82 -18.05
CA PRO A 144 8.02 0.65 -17.83
C PRO A 144 9.46 1.05 -17.49
N GLN A 145 10.08 0.33 -16.54
CA GLN A 145 11.46 0.56 -16.10
C GLN A 145 11.70 1.99 -15.56
N SER A 146 10.66 2.63 -15.01
CA SER A 146 10.73 3.99 -14.47
C SER A 146 10.46 4.05 -12.96
N GLY A 147 10.92 3.02 -12.24
CA GLY A 147 10.81 2.97 -10.77
C GLY A 147 9.44 2.53 -10.24
N GLY A 148 8.59 1.92 -11.07
CA GLY A 148 7.28 1.42 -10.67
C GLY A 148 7.36 0.34 -9.60
N THR A 149 6.52 0.42 -8.56
CA THR A 149 6.49 -0.57 -7.47
C THR A 149 6.31 -1.98 -8.04
N PHE A 150 7.13 -2.93 -7.63
CA PHE A 150 6.92 -4.34 -7.91
C PHE A 150 5.93 -4.93 -6.91
N TYR A 151 5.03 -5.81 -7.34
CA TYR A 151 4.05 -6.43 -6.47
C TYR A 151 3.78 -7.88 -6.87
N ALA A 152 3.37 -8.69 -5.88
CA ALA A 152 3.09 -10.12 -6.04
C ALA A 152 1.68 -10.47 -5.54
N PRO A 153 0.65 -10.52 -6.42
CA PRO A 153 -0.72 -10.79 -6.00
C PRO A 153 -0.90 -12.15 -5.30
N ASP A 154 -0.18 -13.17 -5.75
CA ASP A 154 -0.24 -14.53 -5.20
C ASP A 154 0.44 -14.65 -3.82
N SER A 155 1.00 -13.57 -3.27
CA SER A 155 1.45 -13.52 -1.89
C SER A 155 0.30 -13.42 -0.88
N VAL A 156 -0.87 -12.89 -1.27
CA VAL A 156 -1.97 -12.60 -0.34
C VAL A 156 -2.43 -13.85 0.42
N PRO A 157 -2.69 -15.00 -0.24
CA PRO A 157 -3.02 -16.24 0.47
C PRO A 157 -1.96 -16.72 1.46
N LEU A 158 -0.67 -16.50 1.16
CA LEU A 158 0.43 -16.89 2.05
C LEU A 158 0.40 -16.06 3.34
N ILE A 159 0.23 -14.75 3.21
CA ILE A 159 0.13 -13.86 4.37
C ILE A 159 -1.16 -14.10 5.17
N CYS A 160 -2.29 -14.37 4.51
CA CYS A 160 -3.54 -14.73 5.21
C CYS A 160 -3.35 -15.97 6.08
N ARG A 161 -2.72 -17.03 5.56
CA ARG A 161 -2.44 -18.26 6.32
C ARG A 161 -1.51 -18.03 7.50
N GLU A 162 -0.47 -17.21 7.30
CA GLU A 162 0.45 -16.84 8.38
C GLU A 162 -0.29 -16.11 9.50
N LEU A 163 -1.09 -15.08 9.18
CA LEU A 163 -1.83 -14.33 10.18
C LEU A 163 -2.93 -15.16 10.87
N LEU A 164 -3.55 -16.11 10.17
CA LEU A 164 -4.50 -17.05 10.75
C LEU A 164 -3.84 -17.96 11.79
N ALA A 165 -2.61 -18.43 11.51
CA ALA A 165 -1.85 -19.29 12.42
C ALA A 165 -1.33 -18.55 13.67
N HIS A 166 -1.36 -17.22 13.66
CA HIS A 166 -0.80 -16.35 14.70
C HIS A 166 -1.85 -15.40 15.29
N PRO A 167 -2.88 -15.90 16.02
CA PRO A 167 -3.90 -15.05 16.64
C PRO A 167 -3.34 -14.10 17.72
N GLU A 168 -2.12 -14.32 18.20
CA GLU A 168 -1.38 -13.40 19.09
C GLU A 168 -0.82 -12.16 18.38
N GLY A 169 -0.91 -12.15 17.05
CA GLY A 169 -0.45 -11.10 16.16
C GLY A 169 1.06 -11.06 15.96
N LEU A 170 1.47 -10.59 14.79
CA LEU A 170 2.86 -10.55 14.35
C LEU A 170 3.36 -9.10 14.26
N PRO A 171 4.61 -8.82 14.66
CA PRO A 171 5.19 -7.49 14.55
C PRO A 171 5.55 -7.17 13.10
N HIS A 172 5.75 -5.89 12.81
CA HIS A 172 6.15 -5.46 11.46
C HIS A 172 7.47 -6.07 10.96
N PHE A 173 8.43 -6.33 11.86
CA PHE A 173 9.73 -6.93 11.51
C PHE A 173 9.71 -8.47 11.43
N HIS A 174 8.54 -9.09 11.30
CA HIS A 174 8.38 -10.53 11.06
C HIS A 174 9.03 -11.03 9.75
N ARG A 175 9.72 -10.17 8.98
CA ARG A 175 10.33 -10.48 7.68
C ARG A 175 9.30 -11.02 6.68
N TRP A 176 8.23 -10.26 6.48
CA TRP A 176 7.12 -10.59 5.57
C TRP A 176 7.57 -11.04 4.17
N GLY A 177 8.70 -10.55 3.67
CA GLY A 177 9.28 -11.01 2.39
C GLY A 177 9.72 -12.48 2.35
N GLN A 178 9.76 -13.21 3.47
CA GLN A 178 10.15 -14.62 3.52
C GLN A 178 9.28 -15.56 2.68
N PHE A 179 8.07 -15.12 2.30
CA PHE A 179 7.14 -15.89 1.49
C PHE A 179 7.34 -15.69 -0.02
N ILE A 180 8.24 -14.79 -0.44
CA ILE A 180 8.30 -14.37 -1.85
C ILE A 180 8.77 -15.47 -2.80
N ASP A 181 9.62 -16.39 -2.35
CA ASP A 181 10.09 -17.51 -3.18
C ASP A 181 9.00 -18.56 -3.46
N GLN A 182 7.83 -18.42 -2.80
CA GLN A 182 6.65 -19.23 -3.08
C GLN A 182 5.70 -18.55 -4.09
N CYS A 183 5.99 -17.31 -4.48
CA CYS A 183 5.21 -16.54 -5.45
C CYS A 183 5.75 -16.76 -6.87
N SER A 184 4.89 -16.52 -7.85
CA SER A 184 5.15 -16.70 -9.28
C SER A 184 4.57 -15.58 -10.14
N ASP A 185 3.57 -14.85 -9.64
CA ASP A 185 2.97 -13.70 -10.30
C ASP A 185 3.66 -12.41 -9.86
N PHE A 186 4.69 -12.00 -10.62
CA PHE A 186 5.45 -10.79 -10.36
C PHE A 186 5.12 -9.72 -11.40
N ARG A 187 4.73 -8.53 -10.94
CA ARG A 187 4.29 -7.45 -11.82
C ARG A 187 5.01 -6.14 -11.49
N GLU A 188 5.25 -5.33 -12.52
CA GLU A 188 5.69 -3.93 -12.37
C GLU A 188 4.47 -3.01 -12.47
N LEU A 189 4.37 -2.05 -11.56
CA LEU A 189 3.37 -1.00 -11.64
C LEU A 189 3.75 0.00 -12.73
N THR A 190 2.88 0.15 -13.72
CA THR A 190 2.89 1.25 -14.70
C THR A 190 1.54 1.93 -14.69
N ALA A 191 1.51 3.26 -14.70
CA ALA A 191 0.28 4.03 -14.56
C ALA A 191 0.49 5.47 -15.01
N ASP A 192 -0.59 6.15 -15.38
CA ASP A 192 -0.55 7.56 -15.75
C ASP A 192 -0.72 8.46 -14.51
N ALA A 193 -0.24 9.70 -14.59
CA ALA A 193 -0.55 10.71 -13.58
C ALA A 193 -2.06 10.88 -13.45
N GLY A 194 -2.52 10.80 -12.21
CA GLY A 194 -3.92 10.83 -11.84
C GLY A 194 -4.52 9.46 -11.56
N ASP A 195 -3.82 8.37 -11.88
CA ASP A 195 -4.25 7.02 -11.54
C ASP A 195 -4.06 6.74 -10.05
N ILE A 196 -4.90 5.84 -9.52
CA ILE A 196 -4.77 5.28 -8.17
C ILE A 196 -4.85 3.76 -8.26
N ILE A 197 -3.87 3.09 -7.67
CA ILE A 197 -3.84 1.64 -7.57
C ILE A 197 -4.17 1.25 -6.13
N ILE A 198 -5.26 0.55 -5.92
CA ILE A 198 -5.66 0.03 -4.61
C ILE A 198 -5.15 -1.40 -4.50
N LEU A 199 -4.33 -1.69 -3.50
CA LEU A 199 -3.78 -3.01 -3.20
C LEU A 199 -4.40 -3.58 -1.92
N HIS A 200 -4.57 -4.90 -1.91
CA HIS A 200 -4.86 -5.66 -0.71
C HIS A 200 -3.75 -5.44 0.35
N PRO A 201 -4.08 -5.29 1.65
CA PRO A 201 -3.11 -4.92 2.69
C PRO A 201 -2.04 -5.99 2.94
N TYR A 202 -2.29 -7.22 2.47
CA TYR A 202 -1.39 -8.36 2.59
C TYR A 202 -0.58 -8.65 1.32
N MET A 203 -0.68 -7.79 0.31
CA MET A 203 0.12 -7.93 -0.91
C MET A 203 1.58 -7.55 -0.62
N LEU A 204 2.48 -8.49 -0.89
CA LEU A 204 3.91 -8.21 -0.88
C LEU A 204 4.25 -7.32 -2.06
N HIS A 205 5.04 -6.29 -1.78
CA HIS A 205 5.51 -5.34 -2.75
C HIS A 205 6.94 -4.92 -2.44
N ALA A 206 7.62 -4.38 -3.44
CA ALA A 206 9.02 -4.00 -3.37
C ALA A 206 9.28 -2.72 -4.17
N PRO A 207 10.25 -1.89 -3.73
CA PRO A 207 10.78 -0.84 -4.58
C PRO A 207 11.54 -1.46 -5.76
N SER A 208 11.53 -0.79 -6.92
CA SER A 208 12.25 -1.23 -8.11
C SER A 208 13.38 -0.28 -8.49
N GLN A 209 14.24 -0.73 -9.41
CA GLN A 209 15.22 0.13 -10.06
C GLN A 209 14.52 1.21 -10.90
N ASN A 210 15.12 2.38 -10.97
CA ASN A 210 14.69 3.47 -11.84
C ASN A 210 15.82 3.91 -12.78
N PRO A 211 16.13 3.11 -13.83
CA PRO A 211 17.13 3.47 -14.84
C PRO A 211 16.67 4.60 -15.76
N SER A 212 15.39 4.99 -15.74
CA SER A 212 14.85 6.01 -16.64
C SER A 212 15.39 7.42 -16.38
N GLY A 213 15.90 7.68 -15.17
CA GLY A 213 16.31 9.01 -14.71
C GLY A 213 15.16 9.97 -14.41
N ARG A 214 13.91 9.59 -14.68
CA ARG A 214 12.73 10.39 -14.32
C ARG A 214 12.34 10.09 -12.88
N ILE A 215 12.26 11.13 -12.06
CA ILE A 215 11.80 11.01 -10.68
C ILE A 215 10.34 10.57 -10.69
N ARG A 216 10.08 9.43 -10.03
CA ARG A 216 8.74 8.92 -9.75
C ARG A 216 8.12 9.69 -8.58
N PHE A 217 6.92 10.23 -8.78
CA PHE A 217 6.13 10.88 -7.73
C PHE A 217 4.89 10.05 -7.38
N MET A 218 4.84 9.55 -6.15
CA MET A 218 3.77 8.67 -5.67
C MET A 218 3.47 8.92 -4.19
N ASN A 219 2.26 8.61 -3.71
CA ASN A 219 2.02 8.42 -2.28
C ASN A 219 1.66 6.96 -1.97
N ASN A 220 2.15 6.46 -0.84
CA ASN A 220 1.56 5.30 -0.15
C ASN A 220 0.49 5.83 0.80
N LYS A 221 -0.79 5.71 0.43
CA LYS A 221 -1.91 6.10 1.28
C LYS A 221 -2.51 4.87 1.95
N VAL A 222 -2.51 4.85 3.28
CA VAL A 222 -3.21 3.84 4.07
C VAL A 222 -4.67 4.23 4.25
N VAL A 223 -5.55 3.25 4.04
CA VAL A 223 -6.95 3.30 4.46
C VAL A 223 -7.12 2.40 5.67
N SER A 224 -7.67 2.93 6.75
CA SER A 224 -7.95 2.20 7.99
C SER A 224 -9.46 2.11 8.24
N LEU A 225 -9.88 1.06 8.93
CA LEU A 225 -11.24 0.90 9.47
C LEU A 225 -11.29 1.40 10.92
N LYS A 226 -12.50 1.77 11.38
CA LYS A 226 -12.73 2.10 12.80
C LYS A 226 -12.74 0.85 13.67
N GLU A 227 -13.32 -0.24 13.16
CA GLU A 227 -13.49 -1.51 13.85
C GLU A 227 -12.80 -2.65 13.07
N PRO A 228 -12.36 -3.73 13.74
CA PRO A 228 -11.78 -4.91 13.09
C PRO A 228 -12.70 -5.54 12.04
N MET A 229 -12.09 -6.21 11.07
CA MET A 229 -12.81 -7.00 10.06
C MET A 229 -13.61 -8.15 10.72
N GLN A 230 -14.76 -8.50 10.14
CA GLN A 230 -15.65 -9.56 10.64
C GLN A 230 -15.84 -10.67 9.61
N PHE A 231 -15.31 -11.86 9.92
CA PHE A 231 -15.34 -13.02 9.02
C PHE A 231 -16.48 -14.01 9.29
N SER A 232 -17.27 -13.81 10.36
CA SER A 232 -18.42 -14.65 10.72
C SER A 232 -19.71 -13.81 10.79
N ARG A 233 -20.37 -13.58 9.65
CA ARG A 233 -21.64 -12.85 9.57
C ARG A 233 -22.79 -13.80 9.23
N LEU A 234 -23.92 -13.66 9.94
CA LEU A 234 -25.13 -14.48 9.75
C LEU A 234 -25.71 -14.42 8.32
N ASN A 235 -25.50 -13.31 7.61
CA ASN A 235 -26.04 -13.08 6.27
C ASN A 235 -24.96 -13.10 5.17
N GLU A 236 -23.71 -13.47 5.48
CA GLU A 236 -22.57 -13.49 4.53
C GLU A 236 -22.30 -12.17 3.78
N ASP A 237 -22.82 -11.04 4.28
CA ASP A 237 -22.62 -9.70 3.72
C ASP A 237 -21.25 -9.15 4.09
N HIS A 238 -20.22 -9.77 3.52
CA HIS A 238 -18.82 -9.45 3.71
C HIS A 238 -18.39 -8.33 2.76
N SER A 239 -17.60 -7.38 3.29
CA SER A 239 -16.89 -6.40 2.46
C SER A 239 -16.00 -7.11 1.43
N ALA A 240 -15.58 -6.42 0.37
CA ALA A 240 -14.73 -7.05 -0.65
C ALA A 240 -13.39 -7.49 -0.03
N LEU A 241 -12.87 -6.73 0.93
CA LEU A 241 -11.70 -7.09 1.70
C LEU A 241 -11.92 -8.37 2.53
N GLU A 242 -12.99 -8.42 3.33
CA GLU A 242 -13.33 -9.61 4.13
C GLU A 242 -13.51 -10.85 3.25
N ALA A 243 -14.26 -10.72 2.15
CA ALA A 243 -14.49 -11.79 1.19
C ALA A 243 -13.19 -12.24 0.50
N SER A 244 -12.28 -11.32 0.18
CA SER A 244 -10.98 -11.68 -0.42
C SER A 244 -10.10 -12.49 0.52
N ILE A 245 -10.15 -12.23 1.83
CA ILE A 245 -9.42 -12.99 2.86
C ILE A 245 -10.02 -14.39 3.01
N LEU A 246 -11.35 -14.48 3.11
CA LEU A 246 -12.07 -15.76 3.17
C LEU A 246 -11.78 -16.63 1.93
N GLN A 247 -11.84 -16.03 0.73
CA GLN A 247 -11.49 -16.69 -0.53
C GLN A 247 -10.03 -17.17 -0.54
N ALA A 248 -9.09 -16.33 -0.07
CA ALA A 248 -7.67 -16.68 0.01
C ALA A 248 -7.37 -17.84 0.99
N LEU A 249 -8.24 -18.03 1.98
CA LEU A 249 -8.19 -19.12 2.95
C LEU A 249 -9.04 -20.33 2.55
N GLU A 250 -9.75 -20.28 1.42
CA GLU A 250 -10.70 -21.30 0.96
C GLU A 250 -11.82 -21.58 1.98
N MET A 251 -12.31 -20.52 2.63
CA MET A 251 -13.36 -20.57 3.65
C MET A 251 -14.57 -19.73 3.25
N ASN A 252 -15.77 -20.15 3.66
CA ASN A 252 -16.99 -19.34 3.49
C ASN A 252 -17.25 -18.42 4.69
N SER A 253 -16.74 -18.80 5.86
CA SER A 253 -16.90 -18.09 7.13
C SER A 253 -15.81 -18.55 8.08
N LEU A 254 -15.36 -17.66 8.97
CA LEU A 254 -14.30 -17.92 9.92
C LEU A 254 -14.62 -17.24 11.26
N ASP A 255 -14.65 -18.04 12.33
CA ASP A 255 -14.70 -17.52 13.70
C ASP A 255 -13.27 -17.25 14.19
N PHE A 256 -12.79 -16.02 13.94
CA PHE A 256 -11.46 -15.58 14.31
C PHE A 256 -11.50 -14.71 15.57
N SER A 257 -10.57 -14.94 16.49
CA SER A 257 -10.40 -14.14 17.69
C SER A 257 -8.93 -13.98 18.02
N ILE A 258 -8.51 -12.74 18.27
CA ILE A 258 -7.14 -12.44 18.70
C ILE A 258 -6.90 -12.93 20.14
N THR A 259 -5.67 -13.33 20.45
CA THR A 259 -5.27 -13.78 21.80
C THR A 259 -4.38 -12.78 22.53
N ARG A 260 -4.10 -11.63 21.91
CA ARG A 260 -3.31 -10.53 22.47
C ARG A 260 -3.96 -9.19 22.17
N GLU A 261 -3.76 -8.21 23.05
CA GLU A 261 -4.21 -6.84 22.84
C GLU A 261 -3.61 -6.21 21.58
N ARG A 262 -4.41 -5.39 20.89
CA ARG A 262 -3.94 -4.58 19.76
C ARG A 262 -3.01 -3.48 20.25
N LYS A 263 -1.94 -3.25 19.50
CA LYS A 263 -1.03 -2.11 19.68
C LYS A 263 -0.90 -1.36 18.37
N ARG A 264 -0.97 -0.03 18.45
CA ARG A 264 -0.67 0.88 17.35
C ARG A 264 -0.06 2.16 17.88
N SER A 265 0.77 2.82 17.08
CA SER A 265 1.27 4.16 17.39
C SER A 265 0.26 5.23 17.00
N GLU A 266 0.41 6.41 17.59
CA GLU A 266 -0.30 7.60 17.14
C GLU A 266 0.37 8.15 15.86
N GLY A 267 -0.45 8.63 14.92
CA GLY A 267 0.03 9.35 13.72
C GLY A 267 0.84 8.52 12.72
N PHE A 268 0.67 7.19 12.68
CA PHE A 268 1.40 6.26 11.79
C PHE A 268 2.92 6.24 12.00
N SER A 269 3.40 6.68 13.17
CA SER A 269 4.82 6.61 13.53
C SER A 269 5.27 5.14 13.67
N ARG A 270 6.56 4.86 13.44
CA ARG A 270 7.08 3.49 13.63
C ARG A 270 6.87 3.05 15.08
N MET A 271 6.18 1.93 15.26
CA MET A 271 5.93 1.34 16.57
C MET A 271 7.16 0.56 17.01
N ASP A 272 7.58 0.78 18.25
CA ASP A 272 8.53 -0.08 18.95
C ASP A 272 7.75 -1.26 19.53
N ASP A 273 7.41 -2.24 18.68
CA ASP A 273 6.80 -3.49 19.15
C ASP A 273 7.89 -4.46 19.59
N ASP A 274 7.62 -5.18 20.68
CA ASP A 274 8.54 -6.16 21.23
C ASP A 274 9.04 -7.07 20.11
N LYS A 275 10.37 -7.12 19.90
CA LYS A 275 11.00 -8.17 19.08
C LYS A 275 10.33 -9.50 19.46
N TYR A 276 9.76 -10.22 18.49
CA TYR A 276 9.66 -11.67 18.63
C TYR A 276 11.07 -12.08 19.05
N ALA A 277 11.22 -12.38 20.34
CA ALA A 277 12.44 -12.96 20.84
C ALA A 277 12.69 -14.14 19.91
N GLU A 278 13.85 -14.14 19.25
CA GLU A 278 14.31 -15.27 18.47
C GLU A 278 14.11 -16.50 19.35
N VAL A 279 13.06 -17.27 19.05
CA VAL A 279 12.92 -18.60 19.61
C VAL A 279 13.95 -19.40 18.81
N ALA A 280 15.00 -19.77 19.54
CA ALA A 280 16.23 -20.41 19.13
C ALA A 280 16.10 -21.51 18.06
#